data_AF-A0A061NZV1-F1
#
_entry.id   AF-A0A061NZV1-F1
#
_cell.length_a   1.000
_cell.length_b   1.000
_cell.length_c   1.000
_cell.angle_alpha   90.00
_cell.angle_beta   90.00
_cell.angle_gamma   90.00
#
_symmetry.space_group_name_H-M   'P 1'
#
loop_
_entity.id
_entity.type
_entity.pdbx_description
1 polymer ?
#
loop_
_entity_poly.entity_id
_entity_poly.type
_entity_poly.pdbx_seq_one_letter_code
_entity_poly.pdbx_strand_id
1 'polypeptide(L)'
;MTRFPKWISIAYSTMFFVLSHPLMWGVFSIANQHIHVLLYLPILGVVWALIYIKTGSLRFAIASHALVNIGIMTVPVFLNLYIPPV
;
A
#
# COMPACT_ATOMS: atom_id res chain seq x y z
N MET A 1 18.35 6.53 0.77
CA MET A 1 17.88 7.64 -0.09
C MET A 1 18.94 8.75 -0.19
N THR A 2 20.12 8.46 -0.73
CA THR A 2 21.23 9.45 -0.81
C THR A 2 21.49 9.96 -2.23
N ARG A 3 20.93 9.29 -3.25
CA ARG A 3 21.11 9.66 -4.67
C ARG A 3 20.02 10.55 -5.26
N PHE A 4 18.85 10.63 -4.62
CA PHE A 4 17.71 11.41 -5.12
C PHE A 4 17.12 12.31 -4.01
N PRO A 5 16.55 13.46 -4.36
CA PRO A 5 15.74 14.26 -3.46
C PRO A 5 14.66 13.40 -2.77
N LYS A 6 14.39 13.70 -1.49
CA LYS A 6 13.42 12.94 -0.67
C LYS A 6 12.04 12.85 -1.32
N TRP A 7 11.56 13.97 -1.88
CA TRP A 7 10.24 14.02 -2.53
C TRP A 7 10.16 13.14 -3.79
N ILE A 8 11.24 13.07 -4.60
CA ILE A 8 11.32 12.15 -5.75
C ILE A 8 11.29 10.71 -5.26
N SER A 9 12.03 10.40 -4.20
CA SER A 9 12.06 9.05 -3.63
C SER A 9 10.69 8.62 -3.12
N ILE A 10 9.96 9.52 -2.43
CA ILE A 10 8.60 9.29 -1.95
C ILE A 10 7.64 9.08 -3.13
N ALA A 11 7.67 9.97 -4.13
CA ALA A 11 6.79 9.89 -5.29
C ALA A 11 7.04 8.59 -6.08
N TYR A 12 8.30 8.26 -6.33
CA TYR A 12 8.71 7.03 -7.00
C TYR A 12 8.21 5.79 -6.25
N SER A 13 8.51 5.67 -4.95
CA SER A 13 8.11 4.47 -4.19
C SER A 13 6.60 4.37 -4.04
N THR A 14 5.90 5.49 -3.84
CA THR A 14 4.44 5.53 -3.73
C THR A 14 3.78 5.15 -5.05
N MET A 15 4.24 5.70 -6.18
CA MET A 15 3.69 5.39 -7.49
C MET A 15 3.80 3.90 -7.82
N PHE A 16 4.99 3.31 -7.65
CA PHE A 16 5.17 1.88 -7.91
C PHE A 16 4.41 1.00 -6.92
N PHE A 17 4.29 1.42 -5.66
CA PHE A 17 3.44 0.74 -4.69
C PHE A 17 1.98 0.72 -5.14
N VAL A 18 1.42 1.87 -5.53
CA VAL A 18 0.04 1.97 -6.02
C VAL A 18 -0.14 1.14 -7.29
N LEU A 19 0.72 1.29 -8.29
CA LEU A 19 0.62 0.58 -9.56
C LEU A 19 0.78 -0.94 -9.42
N SER A 20 1.54 -1.42 -8.44
CA SER A 20 1.66 -2.86 -8.18
C SER A 20 0.33 -3.49 -7.78
N HIS A 21 -0.60 -2.73 -7.19
CA HIS A 21 -1.89 -3.27 -6.77
C HIS A 21 -2.76 -3.67 -7.95
N PRO A 22 -3.15 -2.80 -8.90
CA PRO A 22 -3.95 -3.25 -10.04
C PRO A 22 -3.14 -4.06 -11.07
N LEU A 23 -1.85 -3.76 -11.27
CA LEU A 23 -1.06 -4.35 -12.36
C LEU A 23 -0.39 -5.68 -12.01
N MET A 24 -0.21 -6.00 -10.72
CA MET A 24 0.38 -7.28 -10.29
C MET A 24 -0.62 -8.09 -9.48
N TRP A 25 -1.08 -7.54 -8.35
CA TRP A 25 -1.96 -8.27 -7.43
C TRP A 25 -3.42 -8.29 -7.90
N GLY A 26 -3.83 -7.28 -8.64
CA GLY A 26 -5.17 -7.07 -9.18
C GLY A 26 -5.49 -7.99 -10.33
N VAL A 27 -4.47 -8.56 -10.99
CA VAL A 27 -4.61 -9.65 -11.96
C VAL A 27 -5.31 -10.86 -11.32
N PHE A 28 -5.15 -11.05 -10.00
CA PHE A 28 -5.69 -12.18 -9.26
C PHE A 28 -6.76 -11.78 -8.23
N SER A 29 -7.08 -10.48 -8.09
CA SER A 29 -7.92 -9.98 -7.01
C SER A 29 -8.66 -8.71 -7.39
N ILE A 30 -10.00 -8.81 -7.52
CA ILE A 30 -10.89 -7.67 -7.77
C ILE A 30 -10.74 -6.61 -6.67
N ALA A 31 -10.47 -7.04 -5.44
CA ALA A 31 -10.23 -6.14 -4.32
C ALA A 31 -9.07 -5.17 -4.55
N ASN A 32 -7.97 -5.66 -5.13
CA ASN A 32 -6.81 -4.84 -5.47
C ASN A 32 -7.03 -3.92 -6.68
N GLN A 33 -8.14 -4.09 -7.39
CA GLN A 33 -8.58 -3.19 -8.47
C GLN A 33 -9.63 -2.17 -7.99
N HIS A 34 -10.14 -2.32 -6.77
CA HIS A 34 -11.24 -1.51 -6.27
C HIS A 34 -10.83 -0.05 -6.05
N ILE A 35 -11.70 0.89 -6.44
CA ILE A 35 -11.39 2.33 -6.38
C ILE A 35 -11.03 2.81 -4.97
N HIS A 36 -11.75 2.34 -3.95
CA HIS A 36 -11.42 2.66 -2.56
C HIS A 36 -10.00 2.24 -2.17
N VAL A 37 -9.56 1.04 -2.59
CA VAL A 37 -8.18 0.60 -2.35
C VAL A 37 -7.20 1.54 -3.05
N LEU A 38 -7.42 1.83 -4.33
CA LEU A 38 -6.56 2.73 -5.11
C LEU A 38 -6.49 4.16 -4.56
N LEU A 39 -7.53 4.64 -3.87
CA LEU A 39 -7.52 5.96 -3.22
C LEU A 39 -6.72 5.97 -1.90
N TYR A 40 -6.71 4.87 -1.14
CA TYR A 40 -5.99 4.79 0.14
C TYR A 40 -4.51 4.43 -0.02
N LEU A 41 -4.15 3.66 -1.04
CA LEU A 41 -2.76 3.25 -1.28
C LEU A 41 -1.77 4.42 -1.41
N PRO A 42 -2.06 5.52 -2.14
CA PRO A 42 -1.15 6.67 -2.20
C PRO A 42 -0.88 7.27 -0.82
N ILE A 43 -1.91 7.36 0.03
CA ILE A 43 -1.79 7.92 1.37
C ILE A 43 -0.86 7.03 2.21
N LEU A 44 -1.09 5.72 2.21
CA LEU A 44 -0.25 4.76 2.95
C LEU A 44 1.19 4.74 2.42
N GLY A 45 1.38 4.76 1.10
CA GLY A 45 2.70 4.80 0.48
C GLY A 45 3.52 6.01 0.89
N VAL A 46 2.89 7.20 0.93
CA VAL A 46 3.53 8.43 1.43
C VAL A 46 3.86 8.31 2.91
N VAL A 47 2.90 7.86 3.74
CA VAL A 47 3.11 7.74 5.20
C VAL A 47 4.26 6.77 5.51
N TRP A 48 4.31 5.61 4.87
CA TRP A 48 5.41 4.65 5.09
C TRP A 48 6.75 5.15 4.57
N ALA A 49 6.77 5.88 3.45
CA ALA A 49 7.99 6.52 2.96
C ALA A 49 8.50 7.58 3.95
N LEU A 50 7.61 8.37 4.55
CA LEU A 50 7.96 9.35 5.59
C LEU A 50 8.47 8.67 6.87
N ILE A 51 7.83 7.58 7.30
CA ILE A 51 8.29 6.78 8.46
C ILE A 51 9.71 6.26 8.20
N TYR A 52 9.98 5.71 7.02
CA TYR A 52 11.31 5.24 6.65
C TYR A 52 12.33 6.40 6.65
N ILE A 53 12.00 7.55 6.07
CA ILE A 53 12.87 8.73 6.07
C ILE A 53 13.19 9.21 7.48
N LYS A 54 12.20 9.20 8.37
CA LYS A 54 12.35 9.67 9.76
C LYS A 54 13.12 8.69 10.64
N THR A 55 12.93 7.40 10.45
CA THR A 55 13.46 6.35 11.34
C THR A 55 14.70 5.64 10.78
N GLY A 56 14.96 5.76 9.48
CA GLY A 56 15.98 4.98 8.78
C GLY A 56 15.69 3.47 8.73
N SER A 57 14.49 3.03 9.11
CA SER A 57 14.15 1.63 9.32
C SER A 57 12.83 1.26 8.65
N LEU A 58 12.79 0.10 7.98
CA LEU A 58 11.58 -0.45 7.39
C LEU A 58 10.67 -1.17 8.41
N ARG A 59 11.16 -1.42 9.64
CA ARG A 59 10.45 -2.23 10.64
C ARG A 59 9.04 -1.70 10.92
N PHE A 60 8.91 -0.39 11.07
CA PHE A 60 7.62 0.26 11.34
C PHE A 60 6.68 0.21 10.14
N ALA A 61 7.20 0.41 8.92
CA ALA A 61 6.40 0.31 7.70
C ALA A 61 5.88 -1.13 7.50
N ILE A 62 6.75 -2.14 7.70
CA ILE A 62 6.39 -3.56 7.58
C ILE A 62 5.37 -3.95 8.66
N ALA A 63 5.61 -3.57 9.92
CA ALA A 63 4.68 -3.86 11.01
C ALA A 63 3.32 -3.20 10.78
N SER A 64 3.31 -1.92 10.38
CA SER A 64 2.07 -1.20 10.03
C SER A 64 1.36 -1.86 8.87
N HIS A 65 2.08 -2.25 7.81
CA HIS A 65 1.52 -2.92 6.65
C HIS A 65 0.86 -4.25 7.01
N ALA A 66 1.53 -5.08 7.83
CA ALA A 66 0.96 -6.33 8.33
C ALA A 66 -0.31 -6.08 9.16
N LEU A 67 -0.28 -5.09 10.05
CA LEU A 67 -1.43 -4.74 10.89
C LEU A 67 -2.63 -4.25 10.08
N VAL A 68 -2.43 -3.40 9.06
CA VAL A 68 -3.56 -2.98 8.20
C VAL A 68 -4.09 -4.16 7.39
N ASN A 69 -3.23 -5.06 6.90
CA ASN A 69 -3.69 -6.22 6.12
C ASN A 69 -4.51 -7.22 6.94
N ILE A 70 -4.19 -7.39 8.23
CA ILE A 70 -4.90 -8.34 9.10
C ILE A 70 -6.09 -7.65 9.79
N GLY A 71 -5.94 -6.38 10.17
CA GLY A 71 -6.89 -5.63 10.99
C GLY A 71 -8.04 -4.97 10.25
N ILE A 72 -8.07 -5.03 8.92
CA ILE A 72 -9.17 -4.48 8.10
C ILE A 72 -9.88 -5.60 7.31
N MET A 73 -10.87 -5.21 6.51
CA MET A 73 -11.64 -6.10 5.64
C MET A 73 -10.82 -6.87 4.59
N THR A 74 -9.51 -6.63 4.49
CA THR A 74 -8.61 -7.31 3.55
C THR A 74 -8.68 -8.83 3.69
N VAL A 75 -8.61 -9.39 4.91
CA VAL A 75 -8.71 -10.85 5.11
C VAL A 75 -10.08 -11.40 4.68
N PRO A 76 -11.22 -10.85 5.14
CA PRO A 76 -12.54 -11.25 4.65
C PRO A 76 -12.70 -11.15 3.13
N VAL A 77 -12.16 -10.10 2.51
CA VAL A 77 -12.28 -9.90 1.06
C VAL A 77 -11.42 -10.92 0.29
N PHE A 78 -10.19 -11.19 0.73
CA PHE A 78 -9.34 -12.20 0.08
C PHE A 78 -9.89 -13.62 0.23
N LEU A 79 -10.55 -13.92 1.35
CA LEU A 79 -11.20 -15.22 1.58
C LEU A 79 -12.59 -15.32 0.93
N ASN A 80 -13.02 -14.32 0.16
CA ASN A 80 -14.37 -14.21 -0.43
C ASN A 80 -15.51 -14.29 0.60
N LEU A 81 -15.25 -13.91 1.86
CA LEU A 81 -16.25 -13.80 2.92
C LEU A 81 -17.02 -12.47 2.86
N TYR A 82 -16.47 -11.47 2.16
CA TYR A 82 -17.11 -10.20 1.90
C TYR A 82 -16.77 -9.72 0.48
N ILE A 83 -17.80 -9.42 -0.31
CA ILE A 83 -17.65 -8.83 -1.65
C ILE A 83 -17.91 -7.33 -1.51
N PRO A 84 -16.91 -6.46 -1.75
CA PRO A 84 -17.13 -5.02 -1.72
C PRO A 84 -18.24 -4.61 -2.69
N PRO A 85 -19.19 -3.76 -2.30
CA PRO A 85 -20.19 -3.22 -3.22
C PRO A 85 -19.49 -2.40 -4.31
N VAL A 86 -19.95 -2.55 -5.54
CA VAL A 86 -19.45 -1.87 -6.75
C VAL A 86 -19.78 -0.38 -6.73
#